data_AF-A0A0C2ML16-F1
#
_entry.id   AF-A0A0C2ML16-F1
#
_cell.length_a   1.000
_cell.length_b   1.000
_cell.length_c   1.000
_cell.angle_alpha   90.00
_cell.angle_beta   90.00
_cell.angle_gamma   90.00
#
_symmetry.space_group_name_H-M   'P 1'
#
loop_
_entity.id
_entity.type
_entity.pdbx_description
1 polymer ?
#
loop_
_entity_poly.entity_id
_entity_poly.type
_entity_poly.pdbx_seq_one_letter_code
_entity_poly.pdbx_strand_id
1 'polypeptide(L)'
;MSAEVVNRFTFDVLNQLYLSQNSTENIAFCGTVLYLMMGVIGIGLRGRSYEKLSNFLHQDVDEFIDNESWVKSENAKMWSKLRRKSYIEKISRISIFYPGQLSAYYYKISRRIFMLKHTQINHSNPEESADEINRWITWTVFDDNIWKVVKKSMVSENEILFISTIFFNLKWKDKFYKYRRDRWFFGDNDEALIVEMMYQPGIYNIYIQPIINFRIIYIHLNNDDLLLSIVVPGDTCSTDEMLKSFKVFFYGQLD
;
A
#
# COMPACT_ATOMS: atom_id res chain seq x y z
N MET A 1 2.65 3.17 -19.43
CA MET A 1 3.46 2.95 -18.21
C MET A 1 3.11 1.61 -17.56
N SER A 2 4.13 0.83 -17.22
CA SER A 2 4.07 -0.55 -16.75
C SER A 2 3.80 -0.64 -15.24
N ALA A 3 3.28 -1.77 -14.76
CA ALA A 3 3.19 -2.10 -13.33
C ALA A 3 4.54 -1.93 -12.59
N GLU A 4 5.63 -1.90 -13.34
CA GLU A 4 6.99 -1.60 -12.94
C GLU A 4 7.17 -0.38 -12.05
N VAL A 5 6.65 0.79 -12.42
CA VAL A 5 6.92 2.02 -11.66
C VAL A 5 6.36 1.88 -10.25
N VAL A 6 5.15 1.33 -10.14
CA VAL A 6 4.50 1.07 -8.85
C VAL A 6 5.25 -0.01 -8.07
N ASN A 7 5.72 -1.08 -8.73
CA ASN A 7 6.46 -2.14 -8.07
C ASN A 7 7.82 -1.66 -7.54
N ARG A 8 8.55 -0.85 -8.30
CA ARG A 8 9.82 -0.24 -7.88
C ARG A 8 9.60 0.68 -6.68
N PHE A 9 8.64 1.60 -6.79
CA PHE A 9 8.23 2.45 -5.67
C PHE A 9 7.86 1.64 -4.42
N THR A 10 7.07 0.58 -4.59
CA THR A 10 6.66 -0.31 -3.48
C THR A 10 7.89 -0.93 -2.82
N PHE A 11 8.81 -1.45 -3.62
CA PHE A 11 10.01 -2.09 -3.13
C PHE A 11 10.96 -1.12 -2.42
N ASP A 12 11.14 0.09 -2.97
CA ASP A 12 11.94 1.15 -2.34
C ASP A 12 11.36 1.54 -0.98
N VAL A 13 10.03 1.71 -0.88
CA VAL A 13 9.35 1.99 0.39
C VAL A 13 9.49 0.82 1.37
N LEU A 14 9.31 -0.42 0.93
CA LEU A 14 9.47 -1.60 1.78
C LEU A 14 10.85 -1.64 2.43
N ASN A 15 11.91 -1.42 1.65
CA ASN A 15 13.28 -1.40 2.17
C ASN A 15 13.49 -0.28 3.19
N GLN A 16 12.96 0.92 2.92
CA GLN A 16 13.05 2.02 3.88
C GLN A 16 12.31 1.73 5.18
N LEU A 17 11.10 1.16 5.11
CA LEU A 17 10.34 0.74 6.29
C LEU A 17 11.10 -0.32 7.08
N TYR A 18 11.62 -1.35 6.40
CA TYR A 18 12.40 -2.43 7.01
C TYR A 18 13.62 -1.91 7.77
N LEU A 19 14.39 -1.01 7.16
CA LEU A 19 15.55 -0.41 7.80
C LEU A 19 15.16 0.50 8.98
N SER A 20 14.06 1.25 8.87
CA SER A 20 13.64 2.24 9.88
C SER A 20 13.26 1.63 11.24
N GLN A 21 12.91 0.35 11.25
CA GLN A 21 12.46 -0.39 12.43
C GLN A 21 13.47 -1.45 12.89
N ASN A 22 14.76 -1.26 12.57
CA ASN A 22 15.84 -2.19 12.89
C ASN A 22 15.67 -3.61 12.35
N SER A 23 14.85 -3.80 11.29
CA SER A 23 14.71 -5.09 10.59
C SER A 23 14.08 -6.23 11.41
N THR A 24 13.34 -5.95 12.50
CA THR A 24 12.80 -6.99 13.41
C THR A 24 11.29 -7.07 13.45
N GLU A 25 10.58 -6.00 13.07
CA GLU A 25 9.13 -5.89 13.21
C GLU A 25 8.38 -6.32 11.93
N ASN A 26 7.13 -6.74 12.10
CA ASN A 26 6.26 -7.07 10.96
C ASN A 26 5.87 -5.82 10.16
N ILE A 27 5.92 -5.91 8.82
CA ILE A 27 5.52 -4.81 7.92
C ILE A 27 4.33 -5.23 7.08
N ALA A 28 3.32 -4.37 7.03
CA ALA A 28 2.21 -4.50 6.08
C ALA A 28 1.83 -3.13 5.51
N PHE A 29 1.79 -3.02 4.18
CA PHE A 29 1.26 -1.86 3.47
C PHE A 29 0.85 -2.23 2.05
N CYS A 30 0.07 -1.38 1.39
CA CYS A 30 -0.25 -1.52 -0.03
C CYS A 30 0.47 -0.44 -0.83
N GLY A 31 1.55 -0.83 -1.51
CA GLY A 31 2.35 0.10 -2.31
C GLY A 31 1.58 0.77 -3.44
N THR A 32 0.57 0.10 -4.03
CA THR A 32 -0.31 0.73 -5.02
C THR A 32 -1.15 1.87 -4.43
N VAL A 33 -1.72 1.68 -3.25
CA VAL A 33 -2.54 2.70 -2.58
C VAL A 33 -1.66 3.86 -2.11
N LEU A 34 -0.48 3.57 -1.56
CA LEU A 34 0.49 4.58 -1.18
C LEU A 34 0.97 5.39 -2.39
N TYR A 35 1.25 4.74 -3.52
CA TYR A 35 1.62 5.41 -4.76
C TYR A 35 0.52 6.36 -5.26
N LEU A 36 -0.74 5.90 -5.25
CA LEU A 36 -1.90 6.74 -5.60
C LEU A 36 -2.03 7.94 -4.65
N MET A 37 -1.81 7.73 -3.35
CA MET A 37 -1.84 8.78 -2.34
C MET A 37 -0.72 9.82 -2.56
N MET A 38 0.49 9.37 -2.89
CA MET A 38 1.58 10.27 -3.28
C MET A 38 1.26 11.06 -4.55
N GLY A 39 0.65 10.42 -5.55
CA GLY A 39 0.19 11.09 -6.77
C GLY A 39 -0.82 12.21 -6.50
N VAL A 40 -1.82 11.96 -5.65
CA VAL A 40 -2.84 12.98 -5.32
C VAL A 40 -2.29 14.12 -4.45
N ILE A 41 -1.28 13.85 -3.61
CA ILE A 41 -0.52 14.89 -2.91
C ILE A 41 0.24 15.74 -3.94
N GLY A 42 0.95 15.11 -4.88
CA GLY A 42 1.74 15.77 -5.91
C GLY A 42 0.99 16.82 -6.72
N ILE A 43 -0.29 16.59 -7.03
CA ILE A 43 -1.15 17.55 -7.75
C ILE A 43 -1.29 18.89 -7.00
N GLY A 44 -1.26 18.86 -5.66
CA GLY A 44 -1.34 20.06 -4.82
C GLY A 44 0.01 20.74 -4.57
N LEU A 45 1.13 20.07 -4.85
CA LEU A 45 2.46 20.60 -4.57
C LEU A 45 2.93 21.56 -5.67
N ARG A 46 3.83 22.47 -5.31
CA ARG A 46 4.52 23.40 -6.22
C ARG A 46 6.00 23.53 -5.85
N GLY A 47 6.81 24.04 -6.77
CA GLY A 47 8.24 24.29 -6.58
C GLY A 47 9.02 23.04 -6.14
N ARG A 48 9.97 23.22 -5.21
CA ARG A 48 10.89 22.15 -4.78
C ARG A 48 10.20 20.89 -4.24
N SER A 49 9.07 21.03 -3.54
CA SER A 49 8.33 19.87 -3.01
C SER A 49 7.71 19.05 -4.13
N TYR A 50 7.19 19.73 -5.15
CA TYR A 50 6.69 19.08 -6.36
C TYR A 50 7.82 18.34 -7.10
N GLU A 51 8.93 19.03 -7.38
CA GLU A 51 10.07 18.45 -8.11
C GLU A 51 10.59 17.17 -7.44
N LYS A 52 10.78 17.21 -6.11
CA LYS A 52 11.25 16.03 -5.36
C LYS A 52 10.29 14.85 -5.46
N LEU A 53 8.98 15.10 -5.31
CA LEU A 53 7.99 14.03 -5.34
C LEU A 53 7.79 13.50 -6.77
N SER A 54 7.74 14.37 -7.77
CA SER A 54 7.66 14.02 -9.19
C SER A 54 8.82 13.11 -9.60
N ASN A 55 10.04 13.49 -9.23
CA ASN A 55 11.23 12.68 -9.47
C ASN A 55 11.16 11.31 -8.78
N PHE A 56 10.68 11.26 -7.53
CA PHE A 56 10.55 10.01 -6.78
C PHE A 56 9.49 9.07 -7.38
N LEU A 57 8.37 9.61 -7.86
CA LEU A 57 7.32 8.82 -8.50
C LEU A 57 7.63 8.49 -9.97
N HIS A 58 8.69 9.07 -10.52
CA HIS A 58 8.97 9.12 -11.95
C HIS A 58 7.75 9.62 -12.77
N GLN A 59 6.94 10.52 -12.18
CA GLN A 59 5.74 11.10 -12.79
C GLN A 59 5.81 12.61 -12.78
N ASP A 60 5.83 13.20 -13.96
CA ASP A 60 5.60 14.63 -14.13
C ASP A 60 4.10 14.94 -13.96
N VAL A 61 3.73 15.87 -13.08
CA VAL A 61 2.33 16.27 -12.90
C VAL A 61 2.03 17.66 -13.47
N ASP A 62 2.94 18.21 -14.27
CA ASP A 62 2.80 19.49 -14.99
C ASP A 62 1.59 19.48 -15.93
N GLU A 63 1.22 18.31 -16.46
CA GLU A 63 0.01 18.14 -17.27
C GLU A 63 -1.30 18.51 -16.55
N PHE A 64 -1.27 18.58 -15.21
CA PHE A 64 -2.39 19.00 -14.38
C PHE A 64 -2.37 20.48 -14.04
N ILE A 65 -1.31 21.22 -14.35
CA ILE A 65 -1.22 22.66 -14.06
C ILE A 65 -1.94 23.42 -15.17
N ASP A 66 -2.98 24.19 -14.80
CA ASP A 66 -3.71 25.11 -15.68
C ASP A 66 -4.25 24.52 -17.00
N ASN A 67 -4.47 23.21 -17.04
CA ASN A 67 -4.87 22.48 -18.23
C ASN A 67 -6.26 21.87 -18.08
N GLU A 68 -7.29 22.48 -18.66
CA GLU A 68 -8.66 21.93 -18.58
C GLU A 68 -8.84 20.55 -19.26
N SER A 69 -7.87 20.13 -20.09
CA SER A 69 -7.85 18.84 -20.76
C SER A 69 -7.07 17.75 -20.01
N TRP A 70 -6.71 17.97 -18.73
CA TRP A 70 -6.02 16.97 -17.89
C TRP A 70 -6.71 15.60 -17.87
N VAL A 71 -8.02 15.53 -18.10
CA VAL A 71 -8.76 14.24 -18.18
C VAL A 71 -8.21 13.33 -19.30
N LYS A 72 -7.62 13.91 -20.35
CA LYS A 72 -7.06 13.18 -21.49
C LYS A 72 -5.58 12.82 -21.30
N SER A 73 -4.94 13.36 -20.26
CA SER A 73 -3.53 13.15 -19.99
C SER A 73 -3.21 11.68 -19.72
N GLU A 74 -1.97 11.28 -20.01
CA GLU A 74 -1.55 9.89 -19.81
C GLU A 74 -1.58 9.52 -18.32
N ASN A 75 -1.16 10.44 -17.46
CA ASN A 75 -1.15 10.24 -16.01
C ASN A 75 -2.56 10.11 -15.44
N ALA A 76 -3.51 10.92 -15.93
CA ALA A 76 -4.90 10.80 -15.50
C ALA A 76 -5.52 9.45 -15.86
N LYS A 77 -5.26 8.97 -17.09
CA LYS A 77 -5.69 7.65 -17.55
C LYS A 77 -5.01 6.54 -16.76
N MET A 78 -3.71 6.66 -16.51
CA MET A 78 -2.91 5.69 -15.77
C MET A 78 -3.41 5.53 -14.34
N TRP A 79 -3.46 6.61 -13.55
CA TRP A 79 -3.91 6.55 -12.16
C TRP A 79 -5.36 6.08 -12.06
N SER A 80 -6.22 6.52 -12.98
CA SER A 80 -7.60 6.02 -13.04
C SER A 80 -7.65 4.51 -13.32
N LYS A 81 -6.83 4.00 -14.23
CA LYS A 81 -6.74 2.55 -14.52
C LYS A 81 -6.18 1.76 -13.34
N LEU A 82 -5.14 2.28 -12.68
CA LEU A 82 -4.51 1.67 -11.52
C LEU A 82 -5.50 1.57 -10.35
N ARG A 83 -6.21 2.66 -10.06
CA ARG A 83 -7.27 2.72 -9.05
C ARG A 83 -8.41 1.75 -9.37
N ARG A 84 -8.90 1.74 -10.62
CA ARG A 84 -10.01 0.90 -11.10
C ARG A 84 -9.66 -0.59 -11.22
N LYS A 85 -8.44 -1.01 -10.85
CA LYS A 85 -8.18 -2.44 -10.65
C LYS A 85 -9.17 -2.93 -9.60
N SER A 86 -10.06 -3.82 -10.03
CA SER A 86 -11.30 -4.17 -9.31
C SER A 86 -11.07 -4.57 -7.86
N TYR A 87 -9.91 -5.15 -7.53
CA TYR A 87 -9.56 -5.51 -6.17
C TYR A 87 -9.12 -4.31 -5.31
N ILE A 88 -8.22 -3.45 -5.81
CA ILE A 88 -7.72 -2.26 -5.07
C ILE A 88 -8.87 -1.32 -4.70
N GLU A 89 -9.77 -1.07 -5.64
CA GLU A 89 -10.94 -0.21 -5.42
C GLU A 89 -11.88 -0.77 -4.35
N LYS A 90 -11.98 -2.10 -4.21
CA LYS A 90 -12.82 -2.76 -3.20
C LYS A 90 -12.20 -2.72 -1.81
N ILE A 91 -10.89 -2.93 -1.72
CA ILE A 91 -10.20 -3.11 -0.43
C ILE A 91 -9.71 -1.81 0.20
N SER A 92 -9.69 -0.69 -0.54
CA SER A 92 -9.04 0.53 -0.07
C SER A 92 -9.94 1.76 -0.15
N ARG A 93 -9.70 2.70 0.76
CA ARG A 93 -10.28 4.05 0.76
C ARG A 93 -9.19 5.06 1.02
N ILE A 94 -9.27 6.22 0.35
CA ILE A 94 -8.36 7.34 0.56
C ILE A 94 -9.22 8.57 0.85
N SER A 95 -8.91 9.27 1.94
CA SER A 95 -9.55 10.52 2.33
C SER A 95 -8.53 11.60 2.62
N ILE A 96 -8.95 12.84 2.38
CA ILE A 96 -8.26 14.05 2.82
C ILE A 96 -9.11 14.74 3.87
N PHE A 97 -8.49 15.06 4.99
CA PHE A 97 -9.07 15.86 6.07
C PHE A 97 -8.30 17.17 6.13
N TYR A 98 -8.99 18.29 6.00
CA TYR A 98 -8.36 19.60 5.83
C TYR A 98 -9.10 20.70 6.59
N PRO A 99 -8.37 21.67 7.17
CA PRO A 99 -8.94 22.91 7.67
C PRO A 99 -9.21 23.88 6.50
N GLY A 100 -10.15 24.80 6.69
CA GLY A 100 -10.36 25.90 5.75
C GLY A 100 -10.87 25.46 4.37
N GLN A 101 -10.35 26.08 3.31
CA GLN A 101 -10.83 25.90 1.94
C GLN A 101 -9.81 25.18 1.05
N LEU A 102 -10.29 24.30 0.19
CA LEU A 102 -9.49 23.69 -0.88
C LEU A 102 -9.75 24.38 -2.22
N SER A 103 -8.72 24.42 -3.07
CA SER A 103 -8.87 24.82 -4.46
C SER A 103 -9.93 23.97 -5.17
N ALA A 104 -10.90 24.63 -5.82
CA ALA A 104 -11.95 23.96 -6.59
C ALA A 104 -11.35 23.09 -7.71
N TYR A 105 -10.23 23.52 -8.28
CA TYR A 105 -9.51 22.78 -9.31
C TYR A 105 -8.87 21.50 -8.75
N TYR A 106 -8.20 21.59 -7.59
CA TYR A 106 -7.66 20.42 -6.89
C TYR A 106 -8.78 19.43 -6.51
N TYR A 107 -9.88 19.93 -5.96
CA TYR A 107 -11.06 19.13 -5.60
C TYR A 107 -11.57 18.34 -6.82
N LYS A 108 -11.73 19.01 -7.97
CA LYS A 108 -12.22 18.40 -9.22
C LYS A 108 -11.33 17.26 -9.70
N ILE A 109 -10.01 17.48 -9.74
CA ILE A 109 -9.04 16.48 -10.22
C ILE A 109 -8.97 15.30 -9.27
N SER A 110 -8.70 15.56 -7.99
CA SER A 110 -8.52 14.53 -6.96
C SER A 110 -9.75 13.64 -6.81
N ARG A 111 -10.96 14.23 -6.85
CA ARG A 111 -12.22 13.47 -6.82
C ARG A 111 -12.39 12.57 -8.05
N ARG A 112 -12.02 13.02 -9.25
CA ARG A 112 -12.27 12.26 -10.48
C ARG A 112 -11.27 11.14 -10.70
N ILE A 113 -9.98 11.41 -10.48
CA ILE A 113 -8.90 10.45 -10.74
C ILE A 113 -8.70 9.49 -9.58
N PHE A 114 -8.83 9.95 -8.33
CA PHE A 114 -8.51 9.14 -7.15
C PHE A 114 -9.74 8.75 -6.34
N MET A 115 -10.94 9.29 -6.67
CA MET A 115 -12.13 9.16 -5.82
C MET A 115 -11.85 9.59 -4.37
N LEU A 116 -10.94 10.56 -4.21
CA LEU A 116 -10.55 11.09 -2.92
C LEU A 116 -11.81 11.64 -2.23
N LYS A 117 -12.06 11.19 -1.00
CA LYS A 117 -13.12 11.76 -0.16
C LYS A 117 -12.56 12.98 0.56
N HIS A 118 -13.16 14.13 0.29
CA HIS A 118 -12.82 15.40 0.94
C HIS A 118 -13.70 15.59 2.17
N THR A 119 -13.07 15.80 3.32
CA THR A 119 -13.77 16.08 4.58
C THR A 119 -13.14 17.31 5.21
N GLN A 120 -13.91 18.37 5.36
CA GLN A 120 -13.46 19.55 6.09
C GLN A 120 -13.54 19.26 7.59
N ILE A 121 -12.51 19.63 8.34
CA ILE A 121 -12.44 19.41 9.79
C ILE A 121 -12.56 20.72 10.56
N ASN A 122 -13.17 20.63 11.75
CA ASN A 122 -13.28 21.75 12.67
C ASN A 122 -12.08 21.78 13.62
N HIS A 123 -11.04 22.51 13.25
CA HIS A 123 -9.85 22.66 14.10
C HIS A 123 -10.11 23.40 15.41
N SER A 124 -11.24 24.14 15.55
CA SER A 124 -11.65 24.75 16.82
C SER A 124 -12.19 23.71 17.81
N ASN A 125 -12.59 22.53 17.34
CA ASN A 125 -12.90 21.37 18.19
C ASN A 125 -12.06 20.14 17.76
N PRO A 126 -10.76 20.13 18.09
CA PRO A 126 -9.82 19.13 17.58
C PRO A 126 -10.08 17.72 18.12
N GLU A 127 -10.69 17.61 19.31
CA GLU A 127 -11.05 16.33 19.92
C GLU A 127 -12.21 15.66 19.17
N GLU A 128 -13.29 16.41 18.93
CA GLU A 128 -14.43 15.93 18.13
C GLU A 128 -14.00 15.56 16.70
N SER A 129 -13.20 16.41 16.05
CA SER A 129 -12.69 16.12 14.70
C SER A 129 -11.83 14.85 14.67
N ALA A 130 -10.95 14.65 15.66
CA ALA A 130 -10.14 13.43 15.75
C ALA A 130 -11.03 12.17 15.92
N ASP A 131 -12.08 12.27 16.74
CA ASP A 131 -13.04 11.18 16.94
C ASP A 131 -13.84 10.87 15.67
N GLU A 132 -14.25 11.88 14.91
CA GLU A 132 -14.91 11.68 13.61
C GLU A 132 -14.01 10.98 12.60
N ILE A 133 -12.73 11.37 12.53
CA ILE A 133 -11.75 10.74 11.64
C ILE A 133 -11.54 9.28 12.06
N ASN A 134 -11.34 9.01 13.35
CA ASN A 134 -11.16 7.65 13.87
C ASN A 134 -12.39 6.76 13.63
N ARG A 135 -13.60 7.32 13.73
CA ARG A 135 -14.84 6.64 13.39
C ARG A 135 -14.90 6.29 11.91
N TRP A 136 -14.49 7.22 11.04
CA TRP A 136 -14.38 6.96 9.60
C TRP A 136 -13.34 5.86 9.30
N ILE A 137 -12.19 5.84 9.98
CA ILE A 137 -11.19 4.77 9.84
C ILE A 137 -11.82 3.42 10.23
N THR A 138 -12.42 3.35 11.42
CA THR A 138 -13.06 2.13 11.94
C THR A 138 -14.11 1.58 10.96
N TRP A 139 -14.98 2.44 10.43
CA TRP A 139 -16.00 2.03 9.45
C TRP A 139 -15.44 1.57 8.09
N THR A 140 -14.22 1.97 7.73
CA THR A 140 -13.64 1.63 6.42
C THR A 140 -12.71 0.42 6.43
N VAL A 141 -12.14 0.08 7.60
CA VAL A 141 -11.29 -1.11 7.76
C VAL A 141 -12.14 -2.39 7.92
N PHE A 142 -13.46 -2.31 8.10
CA PHE A 142 -14.37 -3.46 8.25
C PHE A 142 -13.88 -4.47 9.31
N ASP A 143 -13.37 -3.94 10.42
CA ASP A 143 -12.86 -4.67 11.56
C ASP A 143 -13.72 -4.32 12.79
N ASP A 144 -13.82 -5.24 13.74
CA ASP A 144 -14.55 -5.04 14.99
C ASP A 144 -13.78 -4.16 15.99
N ASN A 145 -12.49 -3.91 15.72
CA ASN A 145 -11.65 -3.03 16.54
C ASN A 145 -11.97 -1.55 16.34
N ILE A 146 -12.00 -0.79 17.44
CA ILE A 146 -12.04 0.66 17.41
C ILE A 146 -10.62 1.20 17.25
N TRP A 147 -10.35 1.84 16.13
CA TRP A 147 -9.03 2.39 15.80
C TRP A 147 -8.89 3.82 16.30
N LYS A 148 -7.93 4.08 17.20
CA LYS A 148 -7.58 5.44 17.71
C LYS A 148 -6.27 5.93 17.11
N VAL A 149 -6.25 6.09 15.79
CA VAL A 149 -5.05 6.46 15.02
C VAL A 149 -4.77 7.96 15.10
N VAL A 150 -5.82 8.78 14.95
CA VAL A 150 -5.70 10.24 14.95
C VAL A 150 -5.86 10.77 16.37
N LYS A 151 -4.91 11.57 16.81
CA LYS A 151 -4.94 12.26 18.11
C LYS A 151 -5.38 13.71 17.90
N LYS A 152 -5.98 14.34 18.92
CA LYS A 152 -6.33 15.77 18.86
C LYS A 152 -5.17 16.68 18.49
N SER A 153 -3.93 16.29 18.83
CA SER A 153 -2.72 17.06 18.49
C SER A 153 -2.36 17.04 17.00
N MET A 154 -2.98 16.18 16.20
CA MET A 154 -2.82 16.10 14.74
C MET A 154 -3.89 16.91 13.99
N VAL A 155 -4.84 17.49 14.72
CA VAL A 155 -5.89 18.34 14.17
C VAL A 155 -5.53 19.78 14.47
N SER A 156 -5.09 20.51 13.45
CA SER A 156 -4.74 21.92 13.55
C SER A 156 -5.15 22.68 12.30
N GLU A 157 -5.11 24.01 12.36
CA GLU A 157 -5.42 24.90 11.24
C GLU A 157 -4.38 24.82 10.10
N ASN A 158 -3.17 24.32 10.40
CA ASN A 158 -2.03 24.32 9.46
C ASN A 158 -1.68 22.92 8.93
N GLU A 159 -2.48 21.91 9.25
CA GLU A 159 -2.20 20.51 8.90
C GLU A 159 -3.31 19.93 8.03
N ILE A 160 -2.92 19.21 6.98
CA ILE A 160 -3.82 18.41 6.15
C ILE A 160 -3.46 16.95 6.37
N LEU A 161 -4.45 16.12 6.67
CA LEU A 161 -4.27 14.69 6.87
C LEU A 161 -4.72 13.93 5.63
N PHE A 162 -3.80 13.17 5.02
CA PHE A 162 -4.13 12.16 4.04
C PHE A 162 -4.15 10.81 4.72
N ILE A 163 -5.29 10.13 4.66
CA ILE A 163 -5.47 8.84 5.34
C ILE A 163 -5.96 7.82 4.31
N SER A 164 -5.22 6.74 4.16
CA SER A 164 -5.66 5.55 3.44
C SER A 164 -5.98 4.42 4.41
N THR A 165 -7.11 3.77 4.22
CA THR A 165 -7.46 2.50 4.90
C THR A 165 -7.51 1.38 3.89
N ILE A 166 -7.02 0.20 4.29
CA ILE A 166 -6.93 -0.97 3.43
C ILE A 166 -7.34 -2.19 4.25
N PHE A 167 -8.22 -3.03 3.70
CA PHE A 167 -8.67 -4.27 4.33
C PHE A 167 -8.59 -5.43 3.35
N PHE A 168 -7.67 -6.37 3.63
CA PHE A 168 -7.51 -7.58 2.84
C PHE A 168 -8.36 -8.72 3.40
N ASN A 169 -9.45 -9.05 2.72
CA ASN A 169 -10.16 -10.30 2.92
C ASN A 169 -9.91 -11.21 1.72
N LEU A 170 -8.94 -12.11 1.88
CA LEU A 170 -8.53 -13.05 0.86
C LEU A 170 -9.10 -14.43 1.17
N LYS A 171 -9.81 -15.00 0.19
CA LYS A 171 -10.29 -16.38 0.25
C LYS A 171 -9.35 -17.25 -0.56
N TRP A 172 -8.82 -18.29 0.08
CA TRP A 172 -8.05 -19.32 -0.60
C TRP A 172 -8.91 -20.04 -1.63
N LYS A 173 -8.32 -20.41 -2.78
CA LYS A 173 -8.98 -21.29 -3.75
C LYS A 173 -9.18 -22.68 -3.15
N ASP A 174 -8.10 -23.24 -2.64
CA ASP A 174 -8.07 -24.47 -1.87
C ASP A 174 -7.79 -24.15 -0.40
N LYS A 175 -8.45 -24.83 0.54
CA LYS A 175 -8.34 -24.49 1.95
C LYS A 175 -7.08 -25.06 2.58
N PHE A 176 -6.49 -24.29 3.48
CA PHE A 176 -5.51 -24.78 4.44
C PHE A 176 -6.21 -25.55 5.58
N TYR A 177 -5.51 -26.56 6.08
CA TYR A 177 -5.88 -27.30 7.28
C TYR A 177 -5.00 -26.88 8.46
N LYS A 178 -5.54 -26.93 9.68
CA LYS A 178 -4.75 -26.76 10.89
C LYS A 178 -3.77 -27.93 11.03
N TYR A 179 -2.50 -27.64 11.27
CA TYR A 179 -1.51 -28.67 11.55
C TYR A 179 -1.82 -29.34 12.89
N ARG A 180 -1.44 -30.61 13.06
CA ARG A 180 -1.84 -31.41 14.23
C ARG A 180 -1.34 -30.89 15.58
N ARG A 181 -0.26 -30.09 15.57
CA ARG A 181 0.42 -29.56 16.75
C ARG A 181 1.02 -28.20 16.42
N ASP A 182 1.22 -27.39 17.44
CA ASP A 182 1.93 -26.12 17.28
C ASP A 182 3.39 -26.38 16.86
N ARG A 183 3.99 -25.41 16.18
CA ARG A 183 5.33 -25.53 15.59
C ARG A 183 6.18 -24.36 15.99
N TRP A 184 7.48 -24.61 16.09
CA TRP A 184 8.47 -23.54 16.20
C TRP A 184 8.51 -22.71 14.92
N PHE A 185 8.42 -21.40 15.09
CA PHE A 185 8.72 -20.38 14.10
C PHE A 185 9.94 -19.60 14.60
N PHE A 186 10.94 -19.46 13.74
CA PHE A 186 12.17 -18.75 14.04
C PHE A 186 12.11 -17.40 13.34
N GLY A 187 12.01 -16.34 14.12
CA GLY A 187 12.04 -14.96 13.65
C GLY A 187 13.47 -14.42 13.60
N ASP A 188 13.58 -13.11 13.52
CA ASP A 188 14.86 -12.41 13.60
C ASP A 188 15.42 -12.45 15.05
N ASN A 189 16.73 -12.17 15.21
CA ASN A 189 17.41 -12.10 16.52
C ASN A 189 17.30 -13.36 17.41
N ASP A 190 17.33 -14.55 16.81
CA ASP A 190 17.19 -15.83 17.53
C ASP A 190 15.85 -15.99 18.29
N GLU A 191 14.84 -15.19 17.97
CA GLU A 191 13.51 -15.34 18.54
C GLU A 191 12.86 -16.62 18.04
N ALA A 192 12.49 -17.51 18.96
CA ALA A 192 11.78 -18.74 18.68
C ALA A 192 10.40 -18.72 19.34
N LEU A 193 9.35 -18.81 18.52
CA LEU A 193 7.96 -18.76 18.97
C LEU A 193 7.26 -20.08 18.64
N ILE A 194 6.40 -20.54 19.54
CA ILE A 194 5.47 -21.65 19.24
C ILE A 194 4.22 -21.03 18.61
N VAL A 195 3.92 -21.38 17.37
CA VAL A 195 2.80 -20.83 16.60
C VAL A 195 1.85 -21.92 16.11
N GLU A 196 0.59 -21.54 15.92
CA GLU A 196 -0.38 -22.38 15.22
C GLU A 196 -0.02 -22.43 13.72
N MET A 197 0.48 -23.57 13.26
CA MET A 197 0.88 -23.75 11.87
C MET A 197 -0.28 -24.32 11.05
N MET A 198 -0.39 -23.86 9.81
CA MET A 198 -1.33 -24.38 8.81
C MET A 198 -0.59 -25.19 7.75
N TYR A 199 -1.25 -26.15 7.12
CA TYR A 199 -0.70 -26.95 6.03
C TYR A 199 -1.74 -27.19 4.94
N GLN A 200 -1.26 -27.31 3.71
CA GLN A 200 -2.09 -27.66 2.56
C GLN A 200 -1.28 -28.57 1.65
N PRO A 201 -1.69 -29.84 1.47
CA PRO A 201 -1.06 -30.70 0.48
C PRO A 201 -1.51 -30.27 -0.92
N GLY A 202 -0.59 -30.20 -1.87
CA GLY A 202 -0.90 -29.79 -3.23
C GLY A 202 0.31 -29.70 -4.13
N ILE A 203 0.06 -29.42 -5.41
CA ILE A 203 1.09 -29.09 -6.39
C ILE A 203 1.14 -27.58 -6.49
N TYR A 204 2.32 -27.01 -6.25
CA TYR A 204 2.54 -25.57 -6.27
C TYR A 204 3.61 -25.21 -7.29
N ASN A 205 3.43 -24.07 -7.95
CA ASN A 205 4.52 -23.44 -8.68
C ASN A 205 5.49 -22.85 -7.66
N ILE A 206 6.74 -23.31 -7.71
CA ILE A 206 7.81 -22.87 -6.82
C ILE A 206 8.99 -22.43 -7.67
N TYR A 207 9.43 -21.19 -7.48
CA TYR A 207 10.70 -20.70 -7.99
C TYR A 207 11.78 -20.83 -6.91
N ILE A 208 12.96 -21.32 -7.28
CA ILE A 208 14.12 -21.43 -6.40
C ILE A 208 15.23 -20.57 -6.99
N GLN A 209 15.71 -19.59 -6.22
CA GLN A 209 16.80 -18.74 -6.67
C GLN A 209 18.13 -19.51 -6.53
N PRO A 210 18.92 -19.66 -7.61
CA PRO A 210 20.03 -20.62 -7.64
C PRO A 210 21.29 -20.24 -6.83
N ILE A 211 21.44 -18.98 -6.41
CA ILE A 211 22.68 -18.45 -5.79
C ILE A 211 22.51 -18.31 -4.26
N ILE A 212 21.41 -17.69 -3.85
CA ILE A 212 21.08 -17.25 -2.50
C ILE A 212 20.03 -18.20 -1.88
N ASN A 213 19.44 -19.09 -2.70
CA ASN A 213 18.61 -20.21 -2.26
C ASN A 213 17.30 -19.80 -1.55
N PHE A 214 16.81 -18.59 -1.76
CA PHE A 214 15.43 -18.25 -1.38
C PHE A 214 14.44 -18.90 -2.35
N ARG A 215 13.21 -19.13 -1.88
CA ARG A 215 12.13 -19.78 -2.61
C ARG A 215 10.95 -18.84 -2.74
N ILE A 216 10.26 -18.84 -3.87
CA ILE A 216 8.98 -18.16 -4.05
C ILE A 216 7.92 -19.23 -4.30
N ILE A 217 6.92 -19.29 -3.44
CA ILE A 217 5.77 -20.19 -3.54
C ILE A 217 4.58 -19.38 -4.02
N TYR A 218 3.96 -19.81 -5.12
CA TYR A 218 2.79 -19.14 -5.68
C TYR A 218 1.50 -19.87 -5.28
N ILE A 219 0.57 -19.14 -4.66
CA ILE A 219 -0.71 -19.66 -4.18
C ILE A 219 -1.85 -18.92 -4.87
N HIS A 220 -2.68 -19.69 -5.58
CA HIS A 220 -3.89 -19.17 -6.21
C HIS A 220 -4.96 -18.85 -5.17
N LEU A 221 -5.51 -17.65 -5.28
CA LEU A 221 -6.65 -17.20 -4.51
C LEU A 221 -7.94 -17.56 -5.23
N ASN A 222 -9.07 -17.53 -4.54
CA ASN A 222 -10.39 -17.77 -5.15
C ASN A 222 -10.79 -16.66 -6.15
N ASN A 223 -10.03 -15.57 -6.19
CA ASN A 223 -10.13 -14.56 -7.22
C ASN A 223 -9.05 -14.83 -8.27
N ASP A 224 -9.45 -15.20 -9.49
CA ASP A 224 -8.53 -15.59 -10.56
C ASP A 224 -7.56 -14.47 -10.98
N ASP A 225 -7.87 -13.21 -10.62
CA ASP A 225 -7.01 -12.05 -10.90
C ASP A 225 -5.89 -11.85 -9.85
N LEU A 226 -5.83 -12.65 -8.78
CA LEU A 226 -4.90 -12.48 -7.68
C LEU A 226 -4.05 -13.73 -7.41
N LEU A 227 -2.76 -13.49 -7.19
CA LEU A 227 -1.78 -14.50 -6.80
C LEU A 227 -1.10 -14.05 -5.51
N LEU A 228 -1.11 -14.91 -4.49
CA LEU A 228 -0.25 -14.71 -3.33
C LEU A 228 1.12 -15.32 -3.64
N SER A 229 2.17 -14.51 -3.49
CA SER A 229 3.56 -14.99 -3.58
C SER A 229 4.15 -14.98 -2.18
N ILE A 230 4.56 -16.14 -1.68
CA ILE A 230 5.26 -16.28 -0.40
C ILE A 230 6.74 -16.44 -0.71
N VAL A 231 7.55 -15.46 -0.32
CA VAL A 231 9.00 -15.51 -0.47
C VAL A 231 9.59 -15.98 0.85
N VAL A 232 10.35 -17.07 0.82
CA VAL A 232 10.97 -17.68 1.99
C VAL A 232 12.48 -17.70 1.79
N PRO A 233 13.27 -17.10 2.69
CA PRO A 233 14.72 -17.20 2.62
C PRO A 233 15.18 -18.67 2.73
N GLY A 234 16.32 -18.99 2.12
CA GLY A 234 16.97 -20.29 2.31
C GLY A 234 17.64 -20.38 3.68
N ASP A 235 18.01 -21.60 4.10
CA ASP A 235 18.58 -21.85 5.44
C ASP A 235 19.86 -21.06 5.75
N THR A 236 20.58 -20.60 4.72
CA THR A 236 21.82 -19.83 4.83
C THR A 236 21.67 -18.36 4.41
N CYS A 237 20.45 -17.90 4.18
CA CYS A 237 20.16 -16.54 3.68
C CYS A 237 19.36 -15.78 4.73
N SER A 238 19.84 -14.63 5.16
CA SER A 238 19.04 -13.71 5.97
C SER A 238 17.94 -13.03 5.13
N THR A 239 16.91 -12.52 5.80
CA THR A 239 15.87 -11.68 5.15
C THR A 239 16.49 -10.44 4.49
N ASP A 240 17.50 -9.83 5.10
CA ASP A 240 18.21 -8.67 4.56
C ASP A 240 18.98 -9.01 3.26
N GLU A 241 19.73 -10.11 3.24
CA GLU A 241 20.42 -10.57 2.02
C GLU A 241 19.42 -10.90 0.90
N MET A 242 18.31 -11.54 1.26
CA MET A 242 17.22 -11.84 0.34
C MET A 242 16.66 -10.55 -0.27
N LEU A 243 16.30 -9.56 0.55
CA LEU A 243 15.78 -8.28 0.10
C LEU A 243 16.79 -7.54 -0.79
N LYS A 244 18.06 -7.45 -0.39
CA LYS A 244 19.12 -6.82 -1.21
C LYS A 244 19.30 -7.50 -2.57
N SER A 245 19.07 -8.81 -2.64
CA SER A 245 19.15 -9.58 -3.88
C SER A 245 17.89 -9.55 -4.73
N PHE A 246 16.78 -9.10 -4.15
CA PHE A 246 15.47 -9.10 -4.79
C PHE A 246 15.45 -8.01 -5.87
N LYS A 247 15.86 -8.41 -7.06
CA LYS A 247 15.65 -7.58 -8.24
C LYS A 247 14.19 -7.74 -8.63
N VAL A 248 13.43 -6.66 -8.51
CA VAL A 248 12.07 -6.57 -9.06
C VAL A 248 12.19 -6.68 -10.58
N PHE A 249 12.24 -7.92 -11.07
CA PHE A 249 12.34 -8.24 -12.49
C PHE A 249 10.95 -8.47 -13.07
N PHE A 250 10.78 -7.91 -14.26
CA PHE A 250 9.54 -7.87 -15.01
C PHE A 250 9.39 -9.16 -15.81
N TYR A 251 8.39 -9.99 -15.48
CA TYR A 251 7.79 -10.83 -16.50
C TYR A 251 6.84 -9.95 -17.30
N GLY A 252 7.40 -9.25 -18.29
CA GLY A 252 6.62 -8.82 -19.45
C GLY A 252 6.18 -10.08 -20.18
N GLN A 253 4.86 -10.20 -20.39
CA GLN A 253 4.21 -11.11 -21.34
C GLN A 253 4.85 -12.50 -21.48
N LEU A 254 4.32 -13.47 -20.75
CA LEU A 254 4.21 -14.81 -21.34
C LEU A 254 3.17 -14.67 -22.46
N ASP A 255 3.66 -14.53 -23.69
CA ASP A 255 2.89 -14.79 -24.91
C ASP A 255 2.51 -16.28 -24.99
#